data_AF-Q73NM3-F1
#
_entry.id   AF-Q73NM3-F1
#
_cell.length_a   1.000
_cell.length_b   1.000
_cell.length_c   1.000
_cell.angle_alpha   90.00
_cell.angle_beta   90.00
_cell.angle_gamma   90.00
#
_symmetry.space_group_name_H-M   'P 1'
#
loop_
_entity.id
_entity.type
_entity.pdbx_description
1 polymer ?
#
loop_
_entity_poly.entity_id
_entity_poly.type
_entity_poly.pdbx_seq_one_letter_code
_entity_poly.pdbx_strand_id
1 'polypeptide(L)'
;MNKSKKKEWLKKTLFFFIAALLLSCSFDKPEIPELSVKILKIETDAGTIEERLSVFLMYKDENGRNDYSSIQLVHLESGLTWVLNRENTSFFSSSQLRASDSEKTLWAGSNKIASPFGQIPIGEYSVVLEDLSGNRTIKKLTLKEPEMVSSIPFVFRIQDGRWRIEASENSTFKTFFLILLGADKQPLFVQGLPEGSKLEDSISSLFEKYPDTRYIQCMAQNAQGDTAYLTKYHSLY
;
A
#
# COMPACT_ATOMS: atom_id res chain seq x y z
N MET A 1 -26.32 -58.65 -15.05
CA MET A 1 -25.00 -58.11 -14.64
C MET A 1 -24.64 -58.66 -13.25
N ASN A 2 -23.51 -59.37 -13.14
CA ASN A 2 -23.16 -60.16 -11.96
C ASN A 2 -22.96 -59.26 -10.71
N LYS A 3 -23.54 -59.60 -9.55
CA LYS A 3 -23.52 -58.74 -8.32
C LYS A 3 -22.08 -58.36 -7.91
N SER A 4 -21.12 -59.24 -8.16
CA SER A 4 -19.69 -59.02 -7.93
C SER A 4 -19.12 -57.86 -8.78
N LYS A 5 -19.41 -57.85 -10.10
CA LYS A 5 -18.91 -56.80 -11.02
C LYS A 5 -19.46 -55.41 -10.69
N LYS A 6 -20.70 -55.32 -10.19
CA LYS A 6 -21.31 -54.03 -9.81
C LYS A 6 -20.65 -53.42 -8.58
N LYS A 7 -20.26 -54.24 -7.60
CA LYS A 7 -19.58 -53.81 -6.37
C LYS A 7 -18.14 -53.34 -6.65
N GLU A 8 -17.46 -53.99 -7.58
CA GLU A 8 -16.11 -53.60 -8.01
C GLU A 8 -16.12 -52.28 -8.81
N TRP A 9 -17.13 -52.09 -9.68
CA TRP A 9 -17.31 -50.84 -10.41
C TRP A 9 -17.59 -49.66 -9.47
N LEU A 10 -18.52 -49.81 -8.52
CA LEU A 10 -18.81 -48.78 -7.50
C LEU A 10 -17.59 -48.41 -6.66
N LYS A 11 -16.73 -49.38 -6.31
CA LYS A 11 -15.47 -49.10 -5.58
C LYS A 11 -14.49 -48.28 -6.42
N LYS A 12 -14.35 -48.60 -7.71
CA LYS A 12 -13.46 -47.85 -8.62
C LYS A 12 -13.98 -46.44 -8.87
N THR A 13 -15.29 -46.26 -9.05
CA THR A 13 -15.91 -44.94 -9.20
C THR A 13 -15.77 -44.11 -7.93
N LEU A 14 -16.01 -44.70 -6.75
CA LEU A 14 -15.85 -44.01 -5.47
C LEU A 14 -14.40 -43.60 -5.20
N PHE A 15 -13.44 -44.49 -5.50
CA PHE A 15 -12.02 -44.18 -5.39
C PHE A 15 -11.61 -43.04 -6.33
N PHE A 16 -12.11 -43.05 -7.57
CA PHE A 16 -11.85 -41.98 -8.54
C PHE A 16 -12.47 -40.65 -8.10
N PHE A 17 -13.68 -40.66 -7.53
CA PHE A 17 -14.35 -39.46 -7.01
C PHE A 17 -13.61 -38.88 -5.79
N ILE A 18 -13.12 -39.74 -4.89
CA ILE A 18 -12.31 -39.31 -3.73
C ILE A 18 -10.96 -38.75 -4.21
N ALA A 19 -10.29 -39.40 -5.17
CA ALA A 19 -9.04 -38.91 -5.73
C ALA A 19 -9.23 -37.56 -6.47
N ALA A 20 -10.34 -37.37 -7.17
CA ALA A 20 -10.68 -36.11 -7.83
C ALA A 20 -10.98 -34.98 -6.82
N LEU A 21 -11.64 -35.29 -5.70
CA LEU A 21 -11.89 -34.33 -4.62
C LEU A 21 -10.59 -33.88 -3.92
N LEU A 22 -9.64 -34.81 -3.72
CA LEU A 22 -8.34 -34.52 -3.10
C LEU A 22 -7.41 -33.67 -3.97
N LEU A 23 -7.64 -33.61 -5.29
CA LEU A 23 -6.87 -32.78 -6.23
C LEU A 23 -7.53 -31.43 -6.52
N SER A 24 -8.71 -31.14 -5.94
CA SER A 24 -9.46 -29.90 -6.20
C SER A 24 -9.16 -28.75 -5.25
N CYS A 25 -8.35 -28.97 -4.20
CA CYS A 25 -7.80 -27.88 -3.40
C CYS A 25 -6.64 -27.23 -4.17
N SER A 26 -6.98 -26.31 -5.08
CA SER A 26 -6.03 -25.29 -5.51
C SER A 26 -5.75 -24.40 -4.30
N PHE A 27 -4.50 -24.41 -3.82
CA PHE A 27 -4.04 -23.54 -2.75
C PHE A 27 -3.42 -22.30 -3.37
N ASP A 28 -4.25 -21.28 -3.60
CA ASP A 28 -3.80 -20.01 -4.15
C ASP A 28 -3.39 -19.10 -2.99
N LYS A 29 -2.09 -19.12 -2.66
CA LYS A 29 -1.52 -18.22 -1.65
C LYS A 29 -1.57 -16.78 -2.14
N PRO A 30 -1.71 -15.79 -1.24
CA PRO A 30 -1.71 -14.39 -1.66
C PRO A 30 -0.33 -13.98 -2.19
N GLU A 31 -0.27 -13.17 -3.24
CA GLU A 31 0.98 -12.70 -3.82
C GLU A 31 1.36 -11.30 -3.33
N ILE A 32 2.67 -11.05 -3.19
CA ILE A 32 3.24 -9.71 -2.99
C ILE A 32 4.16 -9.41 -4.18
N PRO A 33 3.63 -8.93 -5.31
CA PRO A 33 4.46 -8.63 -6.47
C PRO A 33 5.31 -7.38 -6.23
N GLU A 34 4.80 -6.41 -5.46
CA GLU A 34 5.51 -5.19 -5.11
C GLU A 34 5.35 -4.87 -3.62
N LEU A 35 6.41 -4.33 -3.02
CA LEU A 35 6.45 -3.91 -1.62
C LEU A 35 7.16 -2.56 -1.53
N SER A 36 6.49 -1.58 -0.93
CA SER A 36 7.01 -0.24 -0.67
C SER A 36 7.06 -0.02 0.84
N VAL A 37 8.28 0.10 1.38
CA VAL A 37 8.51 0.42 2.78
C VAL A 37 9.43 1.62 2.88
N LYS A 38 9.00 2.66 3.60
CA LYS A 38 9.75 3.91 3.73
C LYS A 38 9.41 4.67 5.00
N ILE A 39 10.39 5.41 5.50
CA ILE A 39 10.20 6.36 6.59
C ILE A 39 9.57 7.63 6.02
N LEU A 40 8.45 8.04 6.60
CA LEU A 40 7.75 9.27 6.26
C LEU A 40 8.09 10.38 7.25
N LYS A 41 8.41 11.55 6.71
CA LYS A 41 8.48 12.83 7.42
C LYS A 41 7.20 13.59 7.07
N ILE A 42 6.26 13.66 8.01
CA ILE A 42 4.91 14.19 7.80
C ILE A 42 4.80 15.58 8.41
N GLU A 43 4.43 16.55 7.60
CA GLU A 43 4.08 17.89 8.07
C GLU A 43 2.73 17.87 8.77
N THR A 44 2.67 18.42 9.99
CA THR A 44 1.45 18.54 10.78
C THR A 44 0.79 19.91 10.59
N ASP A 45 -0.46 20.04 11.01
CA ASP A 45 -1.16 21.33 11.00
C ASP A 45 -0.50 22.37 11.93
N ALA A 46 0.25 21.92 12.94
CA ALA A 46 1.05 22.76 13.83
C ALA A 46 2.39 23.21 13.21
N GLY A 47 2.71 22.79 11.99
CA GLY A 47 3.97 23.08 11.32
C GLY A 47 5.16 22.28 11.85
N THR A 48 4.92 21.23 12.65
CA THR A 48 5.96 20.29 13.08
C THR A 48 6.10 19.14 12.08
N ILE A 49 7.22 18.41 12.15
CA ILE A 49 7.44 17.20 11.38
C ILE A 49 7.34 15.99 12.30
N GLU A 50 6.45 15.06 11.98
CA GLU A 50 6.36 13.75 12.63
C GLU A 50 6.99 12.67 11.77
N GLU A 51 7.52 11.64 12.43
CA GLU A 51 8.00 10.44 11.75
C GLU A 51 6.96 9.33 11.82
N ARG A 52 6.70 8.68 10.69
CA ARG A 52 5.91 7.44 10.60
C ARG A 52 6.59 6.45 9.69
N LEU A 53 6.26 5.18 9.84
CA LEU A 53 6.59 4.16 8.86
C LEU A 53 5.42 4.00 7.89
N SER A 54 5.74 3.97 6.60
CA SER A 54 4.81 3.62 5.54
C SER A 54 5.13 2.23 5.03
N VAL A 55 4.14 1.35 5.09
CA VAL A 55 4.20 0.00 4.50
C VAL A 55 3.01 -0.15 3.59
N PHE A 56 3.27 -0.35 2.31
CA PHE A 56 2.26 -0.72 1.33
C PHE A 56 2.78 -1.88 0.50
N LEU A 57 1.92 -2.85 0.25
CA LEU A 57 2.19 -3.93 -0.69
C LEU A 57 1.14 -3.94 -1.77
N MET A 58 1.52 -4.39 -2.97
CA MET A 58 0.56 -4.68 -4.01
C MET A 58 -0.07 -6.03 -3.68
N TYR A 59 -1.34 -6.00 -3.30
CA TYR A 59 -2.16 -7.16 -2.99
C TYR A 59 -2.88 -7.61 -4.26
N LYS A 60 -2.64 -8.85 -4.66
CA LYS A 60 -3.29 -9.48 -5.81
C LYS A 60 -3.97 -10.76 -5.37
N ASP A 61 -5.28 -10.83 -5.57
CA ASP A 61 -6.10 -12.00 -5.26
C ASP A 61 -7.26 -12.15 -6.25
N GLU A 62 -7.67 -13.40 -6.53
CA GLU A 62 -8.75 -13.68 -7.48
C GLU A 62 -10.11 -13.14 -7.01
N ASN A 63 -10.34 -13.09 -5.70
CA ASN A 63 -11.53 -12.55 -5.04
C ASN A 63 -11.36 -11.07 -4.63
N GLY A 64 -10.27 -10.44 -5.06
CA GLY A 64 -9.92 -9.05 -4.77
C GLY A 64 -9.74 -8.80 -3.27
N ARG A 65 -9.93 -7.55 -2.82
CA ARG A 65 -9.74 -7.15 -1.40
C ARG A 65 -10.54 -7.96 -0.37
N ASN A 66 -11.52 -8.76 -0.79
CA ASN A 66 -12.41 -9.44 0.12
C ASN A 66 -11.74 -10.62 0.83
N ASP A 67 -10.70 -11.19 0.25
CA ASP A 67 -9.93 -12.29 0.85
C ASP A 67 -8.74 -11.80 1.72
N TYR A 68 -8.58 -10.47 1.85
CA TYR A 68 -7.58 -9.89 2.72
C TYR A 68 -7.87 -10.19 4.20
N SER A 69 -6.91 -10.77 4.92
CA SER A 69 -6.94 -10.90 6.38
C SER A 69 -6.10 -9.81 7.05
N SER A 70 -4.77 -9.86 6.86
CA SER A 70 -3.86 -8.95 7.55
C SER A 70 -2.49 -8.78 6.89
N ILE A 71 -1.83 -7.68 7.23
CA ILE A 71 -0.39 -7.47 7.04
C ILE A 71 0.24 -7.32 8.42
N GLN A 72 1.22 -8.16 8.73
CA GLN A 72 2.02 -8.04 9.94
C GLN A 72 3.42 -7.57 9.59
N LEU A 73 3.86 -6.49 10.22
CA LEU A 73 5.22 -6.01 10.13
C LEU A 73 5.93 -6.32 11.45
N VAL A 74 7.04 -7.05 11.39
CA VAL A 74 7.82 -7.46 12.55
C VAL A 74 9.25 -6.94 12.41
N HIS A 75 9.72 -6.13 13.36
CA HIS A 75 11.13 -5.77 13.49
C HIS A 75 11.87 -6.90 14.21
N LEU A 76 12.79 -7.57 13.52
CA LEU A 76 13.32 -8.87 13.95
C LEU A 76 14.18 -8.79 15.21
N GLU A 77 14.94 -7.72 15.36
CA GLU A 77 15.88 -7.51 16.46
C GLU A 77 15.17 -7.21 17.78
N SER A 78 14.06 -6.47 17.72
CA SER A 78 13.30 -6.04 18.92
C SER A 78 12.05 -6.88 19.20
N GLY A 79 11.54 -7.60 18.20
CA GLY A 79 10.23 -8.26 18.25
C GLY A 79 9.02 -7.33 18.15
N LEU A 80 9.22 -6.01 17.99
CA LEU A 80 8.12 -5.07 17.78
C LEU A 80 7.29 -5.49 16.57
N THR A 81 5.98 -5.57 16.78
CA THR A 81 5.03 -6.06 15.79
C THR A 81 3.89 -5.06 15.61
N TRP A 82 3.62 -4.70 14.36
CA TRP A 82 2.45 -3.92 13.96
C TRP A 82 1.56 -4.80 13.10
N VAL A 83 0.26 -4.82 13.42
CA VAL A 83 -0.73 -5.61 12.69
C VAL A 83 -1.69 -4.65 12.00
N LEU A 84 -1.72 -4.74 10.69
CA LEU A 84 -2.71 -4.10 9.85
C LEU A 84 -3.79 -5.14 9.52
N ASN A 85 -5.01 -4.93 10.00
CA ASN A 85 -6.18 -5.72 9.68
C ASN A 85 -7.07 -4.91 8.72
N ARG A 86 -8.23 -5.44 8.36
CA ARG A 86 -9.12 -4.79 7.40
C ARG A 86 -9.56 -3.38 7.84
N GLU A 87 -9.75 -3.17 9.14
CA GLU A 87 -10.27 -1.91 9.68
C GLU A 87 -9.25 -0.77 9.67
N ASN A 88 -7.95 -1.07 9.71
CA ASN A 88 -6.87 -0.08 9.78
C ASN A 88 -5.95 -0.08 8.53
N THR A 89 -6.32 -0.84 7.50
CA THR A 89 -5.63 -0.91 6.21
C THR A 89 -6.28 0.01 5.19
N SER A 90 -5.47 0.84 4.55
CA SER A 90 -5.87 1.58 3.36
C SER A 90 -5.80 0.67 2.13
N PHE A 91 -6.83 0.74 1.29
CA PHE A 91 -6.86 0.09 -0.03
C PHE A 91 -7.04 1.15 -1.11
N PHE A 92 -6.12 1.22 -2.07
CA PHE A 92 -6.21 2.21 -3.15
C PHE A 92 -5.63 1.70 -4.47
N SER A 93 -6.05 2.35 -5.55
CA SER A 93 -5.45 2.20 -6.88
C SER A 93 -4.42 3.30 -7.13
N SER A 94 -3.47 3.07 -8.02
CA SER A 94 -2.48 4.07 -8.40
C SER A 94 -2.36 4.20 -9.91
N SER A 95 -1.78 5.31 -10.39
CA SER A 95 -1.53 5.53 -11.82
C SER A 95 -0.56 4.51 -12.43
N GLN A 96 0.14 3.75 -11.60
CA GLN A 96 1.05 2.67 -12.03
C GLN A 96 0.30 1.36 -12.29
N LEU A 97 -0.94 1.21 -11.78
CA LEU A 97 -1.79 0.07 -12.05
C LEU A 97 -2.54 0.27 -13.38
N ARG A 98 -2.59 -0.77 -14.22
CA ARG A 98 -3.42 -0.75 -15.43
C ARG A 98 -4.90 -0.83 -15.03
N ALA A 99 -5.75 -0.13 -15.78
CA ALA A 99 -7.18 -0.06 -15.50
C ALA A 99 -7.89 -1.44 -15.51
N SER A 100 -7.35 -2.42 -16.26
CA SER A 100 -7.86 -3.80 -16.28
C SER A 100 -7.57 -4.60 -15.01
N ASP A 101 -6.59 -4.16 -14.22
CA ASP A 101 -6.05 -4.94 -13.11
C ASP A 101 -6.55 -4.42 -11.75
N SER A 102 -7.22 -3.25 -11.73
CA SER A 102 -7.57 -2.50 -10.51
C SER A 102 -8.61 -3.17 -9.60
N GLU A 103 -9.45 -4.06 -10.13
CA GLU A 103 -10.44 -4.79 -9.31
C GLU A 103 -9.80 -5.97 -8.55
N LYS A 104 -8.72 -6.54 -9.10
CA LYS A 104 -8.02 -7.72 -8.54
C LYS A 104 -6.66 -7.40 -7.94
N THR A 105 -6.13 -6.21 -8.23
CA THR A 105 -4.82 -5.74 -7.81
C THR A 105 -4.96 -4.35 -7.20
N LEU A 106 -4.65 -4.24 -5.91
CA LEU A 106 -4.75 -2.99 -5.15
C LEU A 106 -3.51 -2.81 -4.29
N TRP A 107 -3.18 -1.57 -3.96
CA TRP A 107 -2.25 -1.32 -2.86
C TRP A 107 -2.97 -1.49 -1.54
N ALA A 108 -2.38 -2.26 -0.63
CA ALA A 108 -2.88 -2.49 0.72
C ALA A 108 -1.78 -2.15 1.73
N GLY A 109 -2.11 -1.38 2.76
CA GLY A 109 -1.16 -1.06 3.82
C GLY A 109 -1.53 0.15 4.65
N SER A 110 -0.53 0.81 5.24
CA SER A 110 -0.73 2.00 6.06
C SER A 110 0.49 2.92 6.06
N ASN A 111 0.24 4.22 6.09
CA ASN A 111 1.23 5.27 6.35
C ASN A 111 1.16 5.82 7.80
N LYS A 112 0.38 5.18 8.67
CA LYS A 112 0.09 5.66 10.03
C LYS A 112 0.87 4.92 11.12
N ILE A 113 1.78 4.02 10.73
CA ILE A 113 2.54 3.18 11.68
C ILE A 113 3.51 4.07 12.46
N ALA A 114 3.40 4.04 13.79
CA ALA A 114 4.33 4.73 14.69
C ALA A 114 5.02 3.74 15.63
N SER A 115 6.23 4.11 16.02
CA SER A 115 6.98 3.40 17.04
C SER A 115 6.53 3.82 18.44
N PRO A 116 6.37 2.87 19.38
CA PRO A 116 6.12 3.20 20.78
C PRO A 116 7.29 3.95 21.44
N PHE A 117 8.49 3.91 20.82
CA PHE A 117 9.69 4.58 21.31
C PHE A 117 9.95 5.93 20.62
N GLY A 118 9.01 6.44 19.82
CA GLY A 118 9.09 7.72 19.13
C GLY A 118 9.83 7.68 17.79
N GLN A 119 10.89 6.88 17.66
CA GLN A 119 11.62 6.68 16.40
C GLN A 119 11.36 5.30 15.82
N ILE A 120 11.26 5.20 14.49
CA ILE A 120 11.14 3.91 13.80
C ILE A 120 12.48 3.17 13.90
N PRO A 121 12.51 1.92 14.43
CA PRO A 121 13.74 1.15 14.49
C PRO A 121 14.34 0.90 13.10
N ILE A 122 15.65 1.06 12.96
CA ILE A 122 16.38 0.60 11.78
C ILE A 122 16.78 -0.86 11.97
N GLY A 123 16.88 -1.63 10.89
CA GLY A 123 17.24 -3.05 10.96
C GLY A 123 16.43 -3.94 10.04
N GLU A 124 16.38 -5.23 10.37
CA GLU A 124 15.66 -6.23 9.59
C GLU A 124 14.18 -6.28 9.94
N TYR A 125 13.35 -6.33 8.89
CA TYR A 125 11.92 -6.43 9.00
C TYR A 125 11.39 -7.63 8.24
N SER A 126 10.38 -8.29 8.80
CA SER A 126 9.56 -9.28 8.13
C SER A 126 8.16 -8.71 7.90
N VAL A 127 7.71 -8.69 6.65
CA VAL A 127 6.33 -8.38 6.26
C VAL A 127 5.63 -9.70 5.94
N VAL A 128 4.56 -9.99 6.67
CA VAL A 128 3.75 -11.20 6.51
C VAL A 128 2.37 -10.77 6.02
N LEU A 129 2.01 -11.16 4.80
CA LEU A 129 0.67 -11.04 4.26
C LEU A 129 -0.09 -12.34 4.52
N GLU A 130 -1.30 -12.23 5.05
CA GLU A 130 -2.20 -13.36 5.31
C GLU A 130 -3.56 -13.12 4.63
N ASP A 131 -4.14 -14.18 4.06
CA ASP A 131 -5.52 -14.20 3.55
C ASP A 131 -6.51 -14.77 4.59
N LEU A 132 -7.82 -14.70 4.32
CA LEU A 132 -8.84 -15.21 5.26
C LEU A 132 -8.82 -16.74 5.42
N SER A 133 -8.19 -17.46 4.50
CA SER A 133 -7.99 -18.91 4.57
C SER A 133 -6.76 -19.29 5.42
N GLY A 134 -5.98 -18.31 5.88
CA GLY A 134 -4.77 -18.49 6.69
C GLY A 134 -3.51 -18.77 5.87
N ASN A 135 -3.55 -18.67 4.54
CA ASN A 135 -2.33 -18.78 3.73
C ASN A 135 -1.48 -17.52 3.91
N ARG A 136 -0.16 -17.69 3.86
CA ARG A 136 0.80 -16.62 4.14
C ARG A 136 1.86 -16.49 3.08
N THR A 137 2.22 -15.24 2.79
CA THR A 137 3.42 -14.87 2.04
C THR A 137 4.28 -13.94 2.87
N ILE A 138 5.58 -14.22 2.91
CA ILE A 138 6.55 -13.49 3.74
C ILE A 138 7.58 -12.81 2.84
N LYS A 139 7.84 -11.52 3.10
CA LYS A 139 8.95 -10.76 2.50
C LYS A 139 9.83 -10.21 3.62
N LYS A 140 11.14 -10.31 3.44
CA LYS A 140 12.12 -9.66 4.32
C LYS A 140 12.69 -8.43 3.63
N LEU A 141 12.98 -7.41 4.43
CA LEU A 141 13.64 -6.17 3.98
C LEU A 141 14.52 -5.63 5.11
N THR A 142 15.43 -4.73 4.74
CA THR A 142 16.25 -4.00 5.71
C THR A 142 15.90 -2.53 5.61
N LEU A 143 15.44 -1.94 6.72
CA LEU A 143 15.24 -0.50 6.84
C LEU A 143 16.56 0.14 7.25
N LYS A 144 17.03 1.08 6.44
CA LYS A 144 18.27 1.81 6.69
C LYS A 144 17.98 3.13 7.38
N GLU A 145 19.02 3.75 7.92
CA GLU A 145 18.94 5.12 8.43
C GLU A 145 18.40 6.03 7.31
N PRO A 146 17.31 6.78 7.56
CA PRO A 146 16.72 7.64 6.55
C PRO A 146 17.65 8.80 6.23
N GLU A 147 17.52 9.32 5.01
CA GLU A 147 18.21 10.56 4.65
C GLU A 147 17.71 11.71 5.54
N MET A 148 18.63 12.47 6.12
CA MET A 148 18.26 13.63 6.94
C MET A 148 17.63 14.72 6.06
N VAL A 149 16.36 15.02 6.34
CA VAL A 149 15.66 16.15 5.74
C VAL A 149 16.04 17.41 6.50
N SER A 150 17.11 18.08 6.06
CA SER A 150 17.62 19.32 6.69
C SER A 150 16.78 20.56 6.38
N SER A 151 15.92 20.48 5.36
CA SER A 151 15.02 21.56 4.94
C SER A 151 13.80 20.98 4.22
N ILE A 152 12.74 21.78 4.11
CA ILE A 152 11.53 21.39 3.38
C ILE A 152 11.88 21.14 1.89
N PRO A 153 11.60 19.95 1.34
CA PRO A 153 12.08 19.56 0.02
C PRO A 153 11.33 20.22 -1.15
N PHE A 154 10.12 20.72 -0.90
CA PHE A 154 9.28 21.39 -1.89
C PHE A 154 8.19 22.22 -1.21
N VAL A 155 7.62 23.17 -1.96
CA VAL A 155 6.44 23.91 -1.55
C VAL A 155 5.23 23.39 -2.32
N PHE A 156 4.16 23.06 -1.59
CA PHE A 156 2.86 22.69 -2.17
C PHE A 156 1.81 23.73 -1.83
N ARG A 157 1.08 24.20 -2.84
CA ARG A 157 0.05 25.24 -2.68
C ARG A 157 -1.19 24.87 -3.46
N ILE A 158 -2.34 25.23 -2.90
CA ILE A 158 -3.62 25.23 -3.59
C ILE A 158 -4.11 26.66 -3.60
N GLN A 159 -4.26 27.22 -4.80
CA GLN A 159 -4.68 28.60 -4.99
C GLN A 159 -5.43 28.71 -6.32
N ASP A 160 -6.47 29.55 -6.37
CA ASP A 160 -7.22 29.86 -7.59
C ASP A 160 -7.73 28.61 -8.34
N GLY A 161 -8.15 27.58 -7.58
CA GLY A 161 -8.65 26.33 -8.13
C GLY A 161 -7.57 25.43 -8.77
N ARG A 162 -6.29 25.67 -8.48
CA ARG A 162 -5.16 24.90 -8.98
C ARG A 162 -4.27 24.43 -7.84
N TRP A 163 -3.61 23.30 -8.04
CA TRP A 163 -2.52 22.85 -7.18
C TRP A 163 -1.18 23.12 -7.85
N ARG A 164 -0.16 23.45 -7.07
CA ARG A 164 1.21 23.68 -7.57
C ARG A 164 2.25 23.06 -6.63
N ILE A 165 3.26 22.44 -7.21
CA ILE A 165 4.47 21.97 -6.55
C ILE A 165 5.65 22.77 -7.08
N GLU A 166 6.49 23.28 -6.19
CA GLU A 166 7.77 23.91 -6.51
C GLU A 166 8.87 23.21 -5.69
N ALA A 167 9.70 22.41 -6.35
CA ALA A 167 10.80 21.68 -5.70
C ALA A 167 11.93 22.64 -5.31
N SER A 168 12.53 22.44 -4.14
CA SER A 168 13.72 23.20 -3.73
C SER A 168 14.90 22.83 -4.64
N GLU A 169 15.68 23.83 -5.07
CA GLU A 169 16.76 23.66 -6.09
C GLU A 169 17.71 22.49 -5.78
N ASN A 170 18.11 22.37 -4.51
CA ASN A 170 19.07 21.36 -4.05
C ASN A 170 18.42 20.15 -3.36
N SER A 171 17.09 19.98 -3.49
CA SER A 171 16.39 18.85 -2.88
C SER A 171 16.80 17.54 -3.54
N THR A 172 17.09 16.53 -2.73
CA THR A 172 17.32 15.13 -3.16
C THR A 172 16.01 14.37 -3.41
N PHE A 173 14.87 14.96 -3.02
CA PHE A 173 13.54 14.41 -3.26
C PHE A 173 13.05 14.86 -4.64
N LYS A 174 13.11 13.94 -5.61
CA LYS A 174 12.84 14.23 -7.03
C LYS A 174 11.59 13.54 -7.58
N THR A 175 11.09 12.50 -6.91
CA THR A 175 9.89 11.79 -7.34
C THR A 175 8.68 12.29 -6.55
N PHE A 176 7.66 12.79 -7.24
CA PHE A 176 6.49 13.40 -6.62
C PHE A 176 5.22 12.56 -6.86
N PHE A 177 4.32 12.59 -5.88
CA PHE A 177 3.04 11.93 -5.94
C PHE A 177 1.95 12.83 -5.37
N LEU A 178 0.78 12.86 -6.01
CA LEU A 178 -0.44 13.37 -5.42
C LEU A 178 -1.24 12.22 -4.82
N ILE A 179 -1.64 12.39 -3.57
CA ILE A 179 -2.48 11.44 -2.84
C ILE A 179 -3.84 12.09 -2.68
N LEU A 180 -4.84 11.53 -3.35
CA LEU A 180 -6.24 11.96 -3.28
C LEU A 180 -6.93 11.15 -2.19
N LEU A 181 -7.56 11.83 -1.23
CA LEU A 181 -8.13 11.19 -0.05
C LEU A 181 -9.62 11.48 0.11
N GLY A 182 -10.35 10.50 0.62
CA GLY A 182 -11.76 10.61 0.98
C GLY A 182 -11.99 11.37 2.28
N ALA A 183 -13.25 11.47 2.70
CA ALA A 183 -13.66 12.19 3.92
C ALA A 183 -13.02 11.63 5.20
N ASP A 184 -12.69 10.34 5.21
CA ASP A 184 -12.03 9.63 6.31
C ASP A 184 -10.50 9.74 6.29
N LYS A 185 -9.95 10.55 5.37
CA LYS A 185 -8.51 10.70 5.12
C LYS A 185 -7.82 9.39 4.77
N GLN A 186 -8.55 8.45 4.17
CA GLN A 186 -7.97 7.28 3.53
C GLN A 186 -7.65 7.59 2.06
N PRO A 187 -6.51 7.12 1.53
CA PRO A 187 -6.19 7.25 0.11
C PRO A 187 -7.26 6.58 -0.75
N LEU A 188 -7.76 7.31 -1.74
CA LEU A 188 -8.61 6.79 -2.82
C LEU A 188 -7.76 6.46 -4.05
N PHE A 189 -6.83 7.36 -4.36
CA PHE A 189 -5.95 7.23 -5.51
C PHE A 189 -4.60 7.88 -5.27
N VAL A 190 -3.54 7.27 -5.79
CA VAL A 190 -2.19 7.84 -5.79
C VAL A 190 -1.71 8.04 -7.22
N GLN A 191 -1.46 9.30 -7.57
CA GLN A 191 -0.96 9.70 -8.89
C GLN A 191 0.54 9.97 -8.81
N GLY A 192 1.34 9.22 -9.55
CA GLY A 192 2.72 9.60 -9.84
C GLY A 192 2.75 10.83 -10.73
N LEU A 193 3.62 11.78 -10.41
CA LEU A 193 3.79 13.00 -11.18
C LEU A 193 5.06 12.94 -12.04
N PRO A 194 5.08 13.65 -13.19
CA PRO A 194 6.30 13.73 -14.00
C PRO A 194 7.41 14.41 -13.21
N GLU A 195 8.66 14.08 -13.56
CA GLU A 195 9.82 14.77 -13.00
C GLU A 195 9.81 16.25 -13.41
N GLY A 196 10.08 17.14 -12.47
CA GLY A 196 10.13 18.57 -12.73
C GLY A 196 10.26 19.37 -11.45
N SER A 197 10.89 20.54 -11.55
CA SER A 197 10.99 21.48 -10.42
C SER A 197 9.73 22.29 -10.21
N LYS A 198 8.83 22.33 -11.20
CA LYS A 198 7.56 23.05 -11.11
C LYS A 198 6.46 22.28 -11.83
N LEU A 199 5.42 21.92 -11.09
CA LEU A 199 4.27 21.17 -11.58
C LEU A 199 2.99 21.87 -11.16
N GLU A 200 2.00 21.92 -12.04
CA GLU A 200 0.73 22.58 -11.76
C GLU A 200 -0.39 22.00 -12.62
N ASP A 201 -1.56 21.81 -12.02
CA ASP A 201 -2.78 21.44 -12.75
C ASP A 201 -4.04 21.95 -12.00
N SER A 202 -5.19 21.84 -12.63
CA SER A 202 -6.47 22.23 -12.05
C SER A 202 -6.96 21.24 -10.98
N ILE A 203 -7.70 21.74 -10.00
CA ILE A 203 -8.46 20.89 -9.06
C ILE A 203 -9.69 20.29 -9.75
N SER A 204 -10.29 21.00 -10.72
CA SER A 204 -11.45 20.52 -11.46
C SER A 204 -11.19 19.20 -12.20
N SER A 205 -10.03 19.06 -12.86
CA SER A 205 -9.64 17.81 -13.54
C SER A 205 -9.49 16.63 -12.56
N LEU A 206 -9.09 16.90 -11.31
CA LEU A 206 -9.05 15.87 -10.27
C LEU A 206 -10.46 15.43 -9.86
N PHE A 207 -11.40 16.37 -9.71
CA PHE A 207 -12.78 16.04 -9.35
C PHE A 207 -13.55 15.33 -10.46
N GLU A 208 -13.30 15.66 -11.71
CA GLU A 208 -13.89 14.94 -12.85
C GLU A 208 -13.52 13.46 -12.82
N LYS A 209 -12.29 13.15 -12.40
CA LYS A 209 -11.77 11.78 -12.36
C LYS A 209 -12.03 11.07 -11.03
N TYR A 210 -12.03 11.81 -9.92
CA TYR A 210 -12.16 11.30 -8.55
C TYR A 210 -13.11 12.19 -7.72
N PRO A 211 -14.43 12.10 -7.96
CA PRO A 211 -15.43 12.99 -7.36
C PRO A 211 -15.56 12.87 -5.84
N ASP A 212 -15.13 11.76 -5.26
CA ASP A 212 -15.16 11.51 -3.82
C ASP A 212 -13.96 12.09 -3.06
N THR A 213 -13.02 12.71 -3.77
CA THR A 213 -11.86 13.38 -3.15
C THR A 213 -12.35 14.52 -2.24
N ARG A 214 -11.83 14.57 -1.02
CA ARG A 214 -12.09 15.64 -0.03
C ARG A 214 -10.83 16.34 0.43
N TYR A 215 -9.72 15.61 0.43
CA TYR A 215 -8.40 16.13 0.76
C TYR A 215 -7.38 15.72 -0.28
N ILE A 216 -6.30 16.50 -0.36
CA ILE A 216 -5.11 16.17 -1.13
C ILE A 216 -3.88 16.31 -0.25
N GLN A 217 -2.92 15.41 -0.44
CA GLN A 217 -1.56 15.54 0.06
C GLN A 217 -0.59 15.40 -1.11
N CYS A 218 0.57 16.03 -0.98
CA CYS A 218 1.69 15.81 -1.89
C CYS A 218 2.79 15.07 -1.15
N MET A 219 3.33 14.03 -1.77
CA MET A 219 4.48 13.28 -1.29
C MET A 219 5.65 13.52 -2.23
N ALA A 220 6.82 13.79 -1.69
CA ALA A 220 8.08 13.71 -2.42
C ALA A 220 8.93 12.60 -1.83
N GLN A 221 9.64 11.87 -2.70
CA GLN A 221 10.46 10.72 -2.33
C GLN A 221 11.90 10.92 -2.79
N ASN A 222 12.85 10.45 -1.98
CA ASN A 222 14.26 10.41 -2.36
C ASN A 222 14.53 9.37 -3.45
N ALA A 223 15.74 9.40 -4.01
CA ALA A 223 16.13 8.51 -5.11
C ALA A 223 16.11 7.02 -4.73
N GLN A 224 16.38 6.70 -3.46
CA GLN A 224 16.42 5.31 -2.96
C GLN A 224 15.02 4.75 -2.68
N GLY A 225 14.04 5.63 -2.48
CA GLY A 225 12.66 5.25 -2.19
C GLY A 225 12.37 4.77 -0.78
N ASP A 226 13.34 4.91 0.12
CA ASP A 226 13.25 4.53 1.53
C ASP A 226 12.87 5.69 2.46
N THR A 227 12.87 6.93 1.94
CA THR A 227 12.50 8.13 2.70
C THR A 227 11.58 9.01 1.85
N ALA A 228 10.51 9.52 2.46
CA ALA A 228 9.60 10.46 1.81
C ALA A 228 9.15 11.59 2.75
N TYR A 229 8.92 12.76 2.17
CA TYR A 229 8.26 13.89 2.83
C TYR A 229 6.80 13.95 2.39
N LEU A 230 5.89 14.12 3.33
CA LEU A 230 4.45 14.18 3.08
C LEU A 230 3.89 15.48 3.67
N THR A 231 3.19 16.25 2.85
CA THR A 231 2.52 17.47 3.33
C THR A 231 1.41 17.14 4.32
N LYS A 232 0.98 18.13 5.09
CA LYS A 232 -0.31 18.07 5.80
C LYS A 232 -1.48 17.87 4.82
N TYR A 233 -2.64 17.58 5.37
CA TYR A 233 -3.88 17.49 4.59
C TYR A 233 -4.29 18.88 4.09
N HIS A 234 -4.53 19.02 2.79
CA HIS A 234 -5.16 20.19 2.23
C HIS A 234 -6.62 19.87 1.89
N SER A 235 -7.56 20.57 2.52
CA SER A 235 -8.98 20.42 2.20
C SER A 235 -9.30 21.07 0.86
N LEU A 236 -10.17 20.43 0.08
CA LEU A 236 -10.64 20.92 -1.21
C LEU A 236 -12.05 21.55 -1.15
N TYR A 237 -12.60 21.71 0.06
CA TYR A 237 -13.92 22.28 0.34
C TYR A 237 -13.82 23.35 1.43
#